data_AF-A0A4W5KKE6-F1
#
_entry.id   AF-A0A4W5KKE6-F1
#
_cell.length_a   1.000
_cell.length_b   1.000
_cell.length_c   1.000
_cell.angle_alpha   90.00
_cell.angle_beta   90.00
_cell.angle_gamma   90.00
#
_symmetry.space_group_name_H-M   'P 1'
#
loop_
_entity.id
_entity.type
_entity.pdbx_description
1 polymer ?
#
loop_
_entity_poly.entity_id
_entity_poly.type
_entity_poly.pdbx_seq_one_letter_code
_entity_poly.pdbx_strand_id
1 'polypeptide(L)'
;MSLEIVSEQEQDERPAGQGRDEPNMNPHLEDPQRPETSFLWFSSPYKTLKYILWGRYKFLILLFILLFFLFLFIGVFLYSFPNYAAMKMVGPFSGPAKGTK
;
A
#
# COMPACT_ATOMS: atom_id res chain seq x y z
N MET A 1 -25.74 20.32 -30.10
CA MET A 1 -25.37 19.53 -31.29
C MET A 1 -25.89 20.30 -32.50
N SER A 2 -25.02 20.97 -33.24
CA SER A 2 -25.35 21.65 -34.50
C SER A 2 -25.14 20.70 -35.66
N LEU A 3 -26.07 20.67 -36.61
CA LEU A 3 -25.97 19.87 -37.84
C LEU A 3 -25.60 20.84 -38.97
N GLU A 4 -24.40 20.70 -39.53
CA GLU A 4 -23.98 21.42 -40.73
C GLU A 4 -24.11 20.49 -41.92
N ILE A 5 -24.73 20.98 -42.99
CA ILE A 5 -24.83 20.27 -44.27
C ILE A 5 -23.58 20.64 -45.06
N VAL A 6 -22.75 19.64 -45.31
CA VAL A 6 -21.43 19.77 -45.95
C VAL A 6 -21.59 19.50 -47.45
N SER A 7 -20.80 20.20 -48.28
CA SER A 7 -20.82 19.98 -49.73
C SER A 7 -20.16 18.64 -50.12
N GLU A 8 -20.50 18.10 -51.31
CA GLU A 8 -19.91 16.82 -51.78
C GLU A 8 -18.37 16.87 -51.84
N GLN A 9 -17.80 18.02 -52.20
CA GLN A 9 -16.34 18.22 -52.25
C GLN A 9 -15.68 18.12 -50.87
N GLU A 10 -16.26 18.76 -49.85
CA GLU A 10 -15.72 18.70 -48.48
C GLU A 10 -15.88 17.32 -47.83
N GLN A 11 -16.90 16.56 -48.24
CA GLN A 11 -17.09 15.18 -47.81
C GLN A 11 -15.98 14.26 -48.34
N ASP A 12 -15.59 14.44 -49.61
CA ASP A 12 -14.50 13.67 -50.23
C ASP A 12 -13.13 14.05 -49.65
N GLU A 13 -12.93 15.33 -49.31
CA GLU A 13 -11.69 15.80 -48.67
C GLU A 13 -11.55 15.36 -47.21
N ARG A 14 -12.67 15.24 -46.46
CA ARG A 14 -12.68 14.91 -45.02
C ARG A 14 -13.70 13.82 -44.69
N PRO A 15 -13.44 12.56 -45.08
CA PRO A 15 -14.35 11.45 -44.83
C PRO A 15 -14.55 11.21 -43.34
N ALA A 16 -15.81 11.14 -42.91
CA ALA A 16 -16.15 10.82 -41.53
C ALA A 16 -15.71 9.39 -41.16
N GLY A 17 -15.19 9.21 -39.94
CA GLY A 17 -14.86 7.88 -39.41
C GLY A 17 -13.46 7.34 -39.76
N GLN A 18 -12.66 8.05 -40.54
CA GLN A 18 -11.27 7.67 -40.86
C GLN A 18 -10.24 8.04 -39.78
N GLY A 19 -10.71 8.55 -38.62
CA GLY A 19 -9.83 9.29 -37.71
C GLY A 19 -9.54 10.68 -38.28
N ARG A 20 -9.11 11.59 -37.41
CA ARG A 20 -8.63 12.90 -37.88
C ARG A 20 -7.14 12.77 -38.16
N ASP A 21 -6.67 13.44 -39.20
CA ASP A 21 -5.24 13.67 -39.40
C ASP A 21 -4.64 14.29 -38.14
N GLU A 22 -3.32 14.12 -37.98
CA GLU A 22 -2.60 14.77 -36.90
C GLU A 22 -2.95 16.27 -36.88
N PRO A 23 -3.17 16.84 -35.69
CA PRO A 23 -3.54 18.24 -35.57
C PRO A 23 -2.55 19.10 -36.35
N ASN A 24 -3.06 20.06 -37.12
CA ASN A 24 -2.24 20.95 -37.92
C ASN A 24 -1.07 21.49 -37.07
N MET A 25 0.15 21.08 -37.42
CA MET A 25 1.37 21.39 -36.70
C MET A 25 1.79 22.87 -36.83
N ASN A 26 1.01 23.69 -37.52
CA ASN A 26 1.22 25.13 -37.65
C ASN A 26 0.10 25.93 -36.95
N PRO A 27 0.40 26.70 -35.89
CA PRO A 27 1.70 26.84 -35.22
C PRO A 27 2.06 25.60 -34.39
N HIS A 28 3.36 25.35 -34.20
CA HIS A 28 3.85 24.20 -33.43
C HIS A 28 3.36 24.29 -31.97
N LEU A 29 2.54 23.33 -31.54
CA LEU A 29 2.12 23.23 -30.15
C LEU A 29 3.22 22.56 -29.33
N GLU A 30 3.61 23.19 -28.22
CA GLU A 30 4.43 22.52 -27.21
C GLU A 30 3.63 21.40 -26.55
N ASP A 31 4.31 20.33 -26.15
CA ASP A 31 3.69 19.25 -25.40
C ASP A 31 3.02 19.82 -24.13
N PRO A 32 1.77 19.42 -23.83
CA PRO A 32 1.13 19.86 -22.61
C PRO A 32 1.98 19.43 -21.40
N GLN A 33 2.24 20.37 -20.49
CA GLN A 33 2.90 20.12 -19.21
C GLN A 33 2.05 19.14 -18.39
N ARG A 34 2.24 17.84 -18.60
CA ARG A 34 1.45 16.81 -17.96
C ARG A 34 2.03 16.52 -16.58
N PRO A 35 1.28 16.76 -15.49
CA PRO A 35 1.76 16.38 -14.17
C PRO A 35 1.91 14.86 -14.11
N GLU A 36 3.03 14.41 -13.55
CA GLU A 36 3.42 13.01 -13.24
C GLU A 36 2.33 12.18 -12.52
N THR A 37 1.28 12.85 -12.03
CA THR A 37 0.16 12.27 -11.28
C THR A 37 -1.00 11.78 -12.16
N SER A 38 -0.98 12.04 -13.47
CA SER A 38 -2.17 11.97 -14.33
C SER A 38 -2.34 10.71 -15.20
N PHE A 39 -1.61 9.62 -14.91
CA PHE A 39 -1.67 8.40 -15.75
C PHE A 39 -2.02 7.10 -15.03
N LEU A 40 -2.03 7.05 -13.71
CA LEU A 40 -2.29 5.81 -12.98
C LEU A 40 -3.29 6.04 -11.85
N TRP A 41 -4.54 5.66 -12.11
CA TRP A 41 -5.64 5.64 -11.13
C TRP A 41 -5.28 4.88 -9.84
N PHE A 42 -4.36 3.91 -9.92
CA PHE A 42 -3.91 3.11 -8.79
C PHE A 42 -2.72 3.69 -8.01
N SER A 43 -1.83 4.47 -8.64
CA SER A 43 -0.63 5.00 -7.95
C SER A 43 -0.94 6.29 -7.19
N SER A 44 -1.88 7.07 -7.68
CA SER A 44 -2.44 8.27 -7.03
C SER A 44 -2.91 8.00 -5.58
N PRO A 45 -3.80 7.03 -5.32
CA PRO A 45 -4.29 6.77 -3.97
C PRO A 45 -3.18 6.30 -3.02
N TYR A 46 -2.22 5.48 -3.47
CA TYR A 46 -1.10 5.04 -2.63
C TYR A 46 -0.19 6.20 -2.20
N LYS A 47 0.13 7.13 -3.11
CA LYS A 47 0.93 8.32 -2.78
C LYS A 47 0.21 9.20 -1.75
N THR A 48 -1.10 9.38 -1.91
CA THR A 48 -1.94 10.12 -0.96
C THR A 48 -2.03 9.42 0.39
N LEU A 49 -2.23 8.10 0.42
CA LEU A 49 -2.26 7.29 1.64
C LEU A 49 -0.94 7.39 2.40
N LYS A 50 0.20 7.27 1.71
CA LYS A 50 1.53 7.43 2.32
C LYS A 50 1.67 8.80 2.98
N TYR A 51 1.28 9.88 2.31
CA TYR A 51 1.37 11.24 2.86
C TYR A 51 0.48 11.44 4.09
N ILE A 52 -0.76 10.95 4.04
CA ILE A 52 -1.74 11.08 5.13
C ILE A 52 -1.35 10.20 6.34
N LEU A 53 -1.01 8.92 6.10
CA LEU A 53 -0.61 8.00 7.16
C LEU A 53 0.68 8.46 7.83
N TRP A 54 1.68 8.87 7.06
CA TRP A 54 2.97 9.23 7.63
C TRP A 54 2.92 10.52 8.46
N GLY A 55 2.11 11.50 8.05
CA GLY A 55 2.00 12.79 8.75
C GLY A 55 1.34 12.69 10.12
N ARG A 56 0.24 11.93 10.25
CA ARG A 56 -0.55 11.85 11.50
C ARG A 56 -0.45 10.53 12.25
N TYR A 57 -0.24 9.41 11.56
CA TYR A 57 -0.34 8.08 12.17
C TYR A 57 1.01 7.50 12.60
N LYS A 58 2.13 8.23 12.48
CA LYS A 58 3.45 7.74 12.91
C LYS A 58 3.46 7.17 14.33
N PHE A 59 2.78 7.83 15.28
CA PHE A 59 2.70 7.37 16.66
C PHE A 59 1.73 6.20 16.84
N LEU A 60 0.63 6.17 16.08
CA LEU A 60 -0.32 5.06 16.09
C LEU A 60 0.31 3.77 15.52
N ILE A 61 1.11 3.89 14.46
CA ILE A 61 1.87 2.78 13.88
C ILE A 61 2.91 2.27 14.89
N LEU A 62 3.67 3.17 15.52
CA LEU A 62 4.64 2.78 16.56
C LEU A 62 3.96 2.09 17.76
N LEU A 63 2.83 2.63 18.23
CA LEU A 63 2.05 2.03 19.31
C LEU A 63 1.55 0.63 18.93
N PHE A 64 1.05 0.47 17.70
CA PHE A 64 0.59 -0.82 17.20
C PHE A 64 1.72 -1.85 17.15
N ILE A 65 2.90 -1.45 16.65
CA ILE A 65 4.08 -2.32 16.61
C ILE A 65 4.49 -2.73 18.03
N LEU A 66 4.52 -1.79 18.98
CA LEU A 66 4.83 -2.08 20.38
C LEU A 66 3.83 -3.07 21.01
N LEU A 67 2.53 -2.81 20.82
CA LEU A 67 1.47 -3.69 21.30
C LEU A 67 1.55 -5.08 20.68
N PHE A 68 1.87 -5.17 19.39
CA PHE A 68 2.03 -6.44 18.70
C PHE A 68 3.15 -7.28 19.33
N PHE A 69 4.31 -6.69 19.59
CA PHE A 69 5.40 -7.38 20.29
C PHE A 69 5.01 -7.77 21.72
N LEU A 70 4.28 -6.91 22.44
CA LEU A 70 3.78 -7.23 23.78
C LEU A 70 2.83 -8.44 23.75
N PHE A 71 1.91 -8.49 22.79
CA PHE A 71 1.00 -9.62 22.62
C PHE A 71 1.74 -10.91 22.27
N LEU A 72 2.72 -10.85 21.36
CA LEU A 72 3.56 -12.01 21.05
C LEU A 72 4.32 -12.49 22.30
N PHE A 73 4.89 -11.56 23.07
CA PHE A 73 5.59 -11.89 24.31
C PHE A 73 4.67 -12.60 25.30
N ILE A 74 3.46 -12.06 25.53
CA ILE A 74 2.47 -12.68 26.42
C ILE A 74 2.06 -14.06 25.91
N GLY A 75 1.82 -14.22 24.61
CA GLY A 75 1.45 -15.51 24.01
C GLY A 75 2.53 -16.59 24.22
N VAL A 76 3.79 -16.26 23.94
CA VAL A 76 4.93 -17.17 24.17
C VAL A 76 5.14 -17.44 25.66
N PHE A 77 4.96 -16.42 26.50
CA PHE A 77 5.06 -16.57 27.95
C PHE A 77 4.02 -17.56 28.48
N LEU A 78 2.74 -17.39 28.12
CA LEU A 78 1.66 -18.29 28.53
C LEU A 78 1.82 -19.71 27.98
N TYR A 79 2.37 -19.86 26.79
CA TYR A 79 2.71 -21.18 26.23
C TYR A 79 3.84 -21.87 27.01
N SER A 80 4.87 -21.11 27.41
CA SER A 80 6.07 -21.66 28.07
C SER A 80 5.91 -21.80 29.60
N PHE A 81 5.02 -21.02 30.19
CA PHE A 81 4.80 -20.93 31.64
C PHE A 81 4.39 -22.26 32.30
N PRO A 82 3.47 -23.08 31.74
CA PRO A 82 3.04 -24.32 32.38
C PRO A 82 4.19 -25.31 32.57
N ASN A 83 5.08 -25.41 31.58
CA ASN A 83 6.19 -26.35 31.60
C ASN A 83 7.23 -25.95 32.66
N TYR A 84 7.55 -24.65 32.73
CA TYR A 84 8.44 -24.11 33.77
C TYR A 84 7.84 -24.21 35.18
N ALA A 85 6.56 -23.86 35.33
CA ALA A 85 5.85 -23.94 36.61
C ALA A 85 5.76 -25.39 37.12
N ALA A 86 5.47 -26.35 36.24
CA ALA A 86 5.43 -27.76 36.57
C ALA A 86 6.82 -28.27 37.03
N MET A 87 7.90 -27.94 36.32
CA MET A 87 9.25 -28.32 36.73
C MET A 87 9.64 -27.72 38.09
N LYS A 88 9.20 -26.49 38.38
CA LYS A 88 9.46 -25.83 39.67
C LYS A 88 8.64 -26.43 40.82
N MET A 89 7.41 -26.88 40.57
CA MET A 89 6.58 -27.54 41.59
C MET A 89 7.05 -28.96 41.91
N VAL A 90 7.44 -29.73 40.89
CA VAL A 90 7.80 -31.15 41.06
C VAL A 90 9.24 -31.31 41.58
N GLY A 91 10.09 -30.30 41.44
CA GLY A 91 11.47 -30.33 41.94
C GLY A 91 12.28 -31.58 41.54
N PRO A 92 12.21 -32.08 40.30
CA PRO A 92 12.73 -33.41 39.94
C PRO A 92 14.27 -33.54 40.05
N PHE A 93 14.99 -32.43 40.26
CA PHE A 93 16.45 -32.39 40.41
C PHE A 93 16.91 -32.18 41.86
N SER A 94 16.02 -32.11 42.86
CA SER A 94 16.43 -32.23 44.27
C SER A 94 16.74 -33.70 44.58
N GLY A 95 17.91 -34.16 44.12
CA GLY A 95 18.44 -35.47 44.47
C GLY A 95 18.62 -35.60 45.99
N PRO A 96 18.61 -36.84 46.54
CA PRO A 96 18.70 -37.05 47.97
C PRO A 96 19.98 -36.40 48.51
N ALA A 97 19.83 -35.57 49.54
CA ALA A 97 20.95 -35.00 50.28
C ALA A 97 21.92 -36.15 50.62
N LYS A 98 23.13 -36.08 50.07
CA LYS A 98 24.19 -37.08 50.30
C LYS A 98 24.29 -37.32 51.80
N GLY A 99 23.92 -38.53 52.21
CA GLY A 99 24.13 -39.01 53.57
C GLY A 99 25.60 -38.85 53.94
N THR A 100 25.81 -38.11 55.01
CA THR A 100 27.06 -38.04 55.75
C THR A 100 27.48 -39.47 56.11
N LYS A 101 28.67 -39.88 55.63
CA LYS A 101 29.47 -40.88 56.33
C LYS A 101 30.24 -40.19 57.44
#